data_AF-A0A951N835-F1
#
_entry.id   AF-A0A951N835-F1
#
_cell.length_a   1.000
_cell.length_b   1.000
_cell.length_c   1.000
_cell.angle_alpha   90.00
_cell.angle_beta   90.00
_cell.angle_gamma   90.00
#
_symmetry.space_group_name_H-M   'P 1'
#
loop_
_entity.id
_entity.type
_entity.pdbx_description
1 polymer ?
#
loop_
_entity_poly.entity_id
_entity_poly.type
_entity_poly.pdbx_seq_one_letter_code
_entity_poly.pdbx_strand_id
1 'polypeptide(L)'
;MPVFGTCAGLIFLARETEGTSANFEQTGLNVLDVRVARNAYGTQIESFESEIFVPELGESIRAVFIRAPQIRRVGEGVETLASHGDAPVAVRQGGIMALSFHPEIVGEDRLHRLWLDSMREATTREATTREATTREAQKAEL
;
A
#
# COMPACT_ATOMS: atom_id res chain seq x y z
N MET A 1 -2.60 -7.43 -11.38
CA MET A 1 -3.77 -6.54 -11.24
C MET A 1 -3.44 -5.52 -10.16
N PRO A 2 -3.56 -4.21 -10.44
CA PRO A 2 -3.37 -3.17 -9.42
C PRO A 2 -4.40 -3.28 -8.29
N VAL A 3 -4.00 -3.03 -7.04
CA VAL A 3 -4.89 -3.01 -5.88
C VAL A 3 -4.55 -1.85 -4.94
N PHE A 4 -5.57 -1.17 -4.43
CA PHE A 4 -5.44 -0.18 -3.37
C PHE A 4 -6.18 -0.68 -2.11
N GLY A 5 -5.45 -0.94 -1.03
CA GLY A 5 -6.03 -1.46 0.22
C GLY A 5 -5.98 -0.43 1.35
N THR A 6 -7.12 -0.12 1.98
CA THR A 6 -7.18 0.74 3.18
C THR A 6 -7.55 -0.07 4.41
N CYS A 7 -6.90 0.20 5.55
CA CYS A 7 -7.16 -0.42 6.85
C CYS A 7 -7.25 -1.96 6.78
N ALA A 8 -8.45 -2.55 6.81
CA ALA A 8 -8.64 -3.99 6.69
C ALA A 8 -8.12 -4.55 5.33
N GLY A 9 -8.11 -3.74 4.28
CA GLY A 9 -7.51 -4.09 3.00
C GLY A 9 -6.00 -4.34 3.10
N LEU A 10 -5.27 -3.56 3.93
CA LEU A 10 -3.85 -3.82 4.22
C LEU A 10 -3.67 -5.19 4.89
N ILE A 11 -4.51 -5.54 5.87
CA ILE A 11 -4.47 -6.86 6.54
C ILE A 11 -4.71 -7.98 5.52
N PHE A 12 -5.68 -7.79 4.62
CA PHE A 12 -6.03 -8.80 3.63
C PHE A 12 -4.93 -9.00 2.57
N LEU A 13 -4.17 -7.96 2.23
CA LEU A 13 -3.09 -8.03 1.25
C LEU A 13 -1.77 -8.56 1.82
N ALA A 14 -1.53 -8.38 3.12
CA ALA A 14 -0.30 -8.74 3.80
C ALA A 14 0.05 -10.22 3.68
N ARG A 15 1.35 -10.52 3.60
CA ARG A 15 1.91 -11.88 3.60
C ARG A 15 1.83 -12.55 4.96
N GLU A 16 1.98 -11.76 6.03
CA GLU A 16 1.98 -12.28 7.39
C GLU A 16 1.09 -11.40 8.28
N THR A 17 0.24 -12.02 9.11
CA THR A 17 -0.61 -11.30 10.06
C THR A 17 -0.42 -11.81 11.48
N GLU A 18 -0.32 -10.87 12.44
CA GLU A 18 -0.26 -11.14 13.88
C GLU A 18 -1.61 -10.80 14.54
N GLY A 19 -1.95 -11.51 15.63
CA GLY A 19 -3.19 -11.29 16.37
C GLY A 19 -4.38 -12.15 15.90
N THR A 20 -4.10 -13.23 15.16
CA THR A 20 -5.03 -14.34 14.95
C THR A 20 -5.18 -15.13 16.26
N SER A 21 -6.41 -15.37 16.69
CA SER A 21 -6.68 -16.21 17.87
C SER A 21 -6.61 -17.68 17.47
N ALA A 22 -6.45 -18.59 18.44
CA ALA A 22 -6.44 -20.04 18.21
C ALA A 22 -7.69 -20.59 17.46
N ASN A 23 -8.74 -19.77 17.34
CA ASN A 23 -10.00 -20.11 16.69
C ASN A 23 -10.23 -19.35 15.37
N PHE A 24 -9.28 -18.54 14.91
CA PHE A 24 -9.43 -17.74 13.69
C PHE A 24 -8.08 -17.55 12.99
N GLU A 25 -7.79 -18.41 12.02
CA GLU A 25 -6.76 -18.14 11.02
C GLU A 25 -7.37 -17.29 9.90
N GLN A 26 -6.88 -16.06 9.74
CA GLN A 26 -7.29 -15.21 8.64
C GLN A 26 -6.36 -15.44 7.45
N THR A 27 -6.87 -16.11 6.41
CA THR A 27 -6.14 -16.27 5.14
C THR A 27 -6.27 -14.99 4.32
N GLY A 28 -5.16 -14.24 4.22
CA GLY A 28 -5.03 -13.13 3.28
C GLY A 28 -4.69 -13.59 1.87
N LEU A 29 -4.52 -12.65 0.95
CA LEU A 29 -4.07 -12.90 -0.42
C LEU A 29 -2.55 -13.17 -0.50
N ASN A 30 -1.79 -12.79 0.53
CA ASN A 30 -0.34 -12.96 0.61
C ASN A 30 0.44 -12.33 -0.56
N VAL A 31 -0.04 -11.20 -1.07
CA VAL A 31 0.52 -10.52 -2.27
C VAL A 31 1.40 -9.31 -1.94
N LEU A 32 1.31 -8.77 -0.72
CA LEU A 32 2.13 -7.65 -0.24
C LEU A 32 3.10 -8.15 0.83
N ASP A 33 4.41 -7.94 0.63
CA ASP A 33 5.46 -8.50 1.50
C ASP A 33 5.67 -7.71 2.80
N VAL A 34 4.60 -7.58 3.58
CA VAL A 34 4.59 -6.93 4.88
C VAL A 34 4.09 -7.89 5.96
N ARG A 35 4.55 -7.66 7.20
CA ARG A 35 3.95 -8.25 8.39
C ARG A 35 3.07 -7.22 9.08
N VAL A 36 1.81 -7.57 9.36
CA VAL A 36 0.82 -6.65 9.92
C VAL A 36 0.24 -7.20 11.23
N ALA A 37 0.26 -6.39 12.28
CA ALA A 37 -0.45 -6.68 13.53
C ALA A 37 -1.84 -6.04 13.54
N ARG A 38 -2.88 -6.84 13.77
CA ARG A 38 -4.27 -6.36 13.80
C ARG A 38 -4.52 -5.51 15.06
N ASN A 39 -5.25 -4.40 14.89
CA ASN A 39 -5.73 -3.55 16.00
C ASN A 39 -4.64 -3.19 17.03
N ALA A 40 -3.40 -3.02 16.58
CA ALA A 40 -2.24 -3.05 17.46
C ALA A 40 -1.92 -1.70 18.13
N TYR A 41 -2.75 -0.68 17.91
CA TYR A 41 -2.63 0.64 18.53
C TYR A 41 -3.15 0.73 19.98
N GLY A 42 -3.78 -0.30 20.56
CA GLY A 42 -4.16 -0.34 22.00
C GLY A 42 -5.59 -0.79 22.31
N THR A 43 -6.02 -0.66 23.58
CA THR A 43 -7.36 -1.09 24.06
C THR A 43 -8.46 -0.04 23.84
N GLN A 44 -9.55 -0.43 23.16
CA GLN A 44 -10.88 0.22 22.99
C GLN A 44 -11.00 1.74 22.68
N ILE A 45 -9.95 2.54 22.83
CA ILE A 45 -9.76 3.91 22.36
C ILE A 45 -8.44 3.79 21.58
N GLU A 46 -8.33 4.06 20.28
CA GLU A 46 -8.25 5.41 19.73
C GLU A 46 -8.57 5.30 18.23
N SER A 47 -9.78 5.70 17.86
CA SER A 47 -9.90 6.36 16.57
C SER A 47 -9.22 7.71 16.75
N PHE A 48 -8.18 8.00 15.97
CA PHE A 48 -7.48 9.28 16.05
C PHE A 48 -7.21 9.83 14.66
N GLU A 49 -6.96 11.12 14.61
CA GLU A 49 -6.54 11.82 13.41
C GLU A 49 -5.11 12.29 13.59
N SER A 50 -4.31 12.21 12.54
CA SER A 50 -2.95 12.77 12.52
C SER A 50 -2.67 13.37 11.16
N GLU A 51 -1.86 14.43 11.15
CA GLU A 51 -1.19 14.90 9.95
C GLU A 51 0.00 13.99 9.66
N ILE A 52 0.07 13.46 8.45
CA ILE A 52 1.10 12.52 8.01
C ILE A 52 1.83 13.13 6.81
N PHE A 53 3.12 13.38 6.96
CA PHE A 53 3.95 13.87 5.86
C PHE A 53 4.18 12.76 4.83
N VAL A 54 3.90 13.06 3.56
CA VAL A 54 4.12 12.14 2.43
C VAL A 54 5.20 12.74 1.53
N PRO A 55 6.44 12.21 1.52
CA PRO A 55 7.55 12.78 0.76
C PRO A 55 7.26 12.94 -0.74
N GLU A 56 6.55 11.99 -1.37
CA GLU A 56 6.17 12.06 -2.79
C GLU A 56 5.18 13.20 -3.10
N LEU A 57 4.37 13.62 -2.11
CA LEU A 57 3.48 14.77 -2.25
C LEU A 57 4.16 16.08 -1.84
N GLY A 58 5.23 16.01 -1.05
CA GLY A 58 5.92 17.18 -0.50
C GLY A 58 5.14 17.92 0.60
N GLU A 59 4.06 17.32 1.12
CA GLU A 59 3.16 17.93 2.09
C GLU A 59 2.52 16.90 3.02
N SER A 60 1.88 17.38 4.08
CA SER A 60 1.12 16.55 5.01
C SER A 60 -0.31 16.33 4.51
N ILE A 61 -0.81 15.13 4.82
CA ILE A 61 -2.19 14.74 4.59
C ILE A 61 -2.87 14.42 5.92
N ARG A 62 -4.18 14.65 5.98
CA ARG A 62 -4.98 14.25 7.13
C ARG A 62 -5.28 12.76 7.04
N ALA A 63 -4.89 12.00 8.06
CA ALA A 63 -5.10 10.55 8.14
C ALA A 63 -6.01 10.19 9.32
N VAL A 64 -7.06 9.42 9.07
CA VAL A 64 -7.97 8.92 10.11
C VAL A 64 -7.68 7.45 10.38
N PHE A 65 -7.24 7.14 11.59
CA PHE A 65 -6.94 5.78 12.04
C PHE A 65 -8.13 5.29 12.84
N ILE A 66 -8.79 4.20 12.41
CA ILE A 66 -9.91 3.58 13.13
C ILE A 66 -9.56 2.12 13.35
N ARG A 67 -9.23 1.75 14.59
CA ARG A 67 -8.72 0.40 14.93
C ARG A 67 -7.62 -0.04 13.95
N ALA A 68 -6.73 0.89 13.64
CA ALA A 68 -5.79 0.72 12.55
C ALA A 68 -4.87 -0.50 12.77
N PRO A 69 -4.56 -1.28 11.73
CA PRO A 69 -3.45 -2.23 11.78
C PRO A 69 -2.10 -1.51 11.89
N GLN A 70 -1.08 -2.18 12.44
CA GLN A 70 0.31 -1.70 12.42
C GLN A 70 1.16 -2.56 11.50
N ILE A 71 1.95 -1.93 10.64
CA ILE A 71 2.97 -2.61 9.84
C ILE A 71 4.19 -2.84 10.76
N ARG A 72 4.47 -4.12 11.05
CA ARG A 72 5.58 -4.56 11.91
C ARG A 72 6.86 -4.81 11.14
N ARG A 73 6.75 -5.19 9.87
CA ARG A 73 7.88 -5.47 8.99
C ARG A 73 7.53 -5.07 7.57
N VAL A 74 8.49 -4.46 6.89
CA VAL A 74 8.47 -4.16 5.46
C VAL A 74 9.49 -5.09 4.79
N GLY A 75 9.05 -5.84 3.77
CA GLY A 75 9.89 -6.78 3.03
C GLY A 75 10.73 -6.10 1.94
N GLU A 76 11.53 -6.91 1.24
CA GLU A 76 12.35 -6.43 0.14
C GLU A 76 11.47 -6.01 -1.05
N GLY A 77 11.78 -4.86 -1.67
CA GLY A 77 11.00 -4.32 -2.77
C GLY A 77 9.67 -3.66 -2.37
N VAL A 78 9.38 -3.58 -1.06
CA VAL A 78 8.29 -2.74 -0.54
C VAL A 78 8.83 -1.37 -0.18
N GLU A 79 8.22 -0.35 -0.74
CA GLU A 79 8.51 1.05 -0.47
C GLU A 79 7.60 1.59 0.63
N THR A 80 8.17 2.37 1.56
CA THR A 80 7.41 3.11 2.57
C THR A 80 7.15 4.52 2.07
N LEU A 81 5.89 4.85 1.82
CA LEU A 81 5.46 6.15 1.31
C LEU A 81 5.24 7.17 2.42
N ALA A 82 4.86 6.70 3.62
CA ALA A 82 4.68 7.56 4.78
C ALA A 82 4.72 6.76 6.08
N SER A 83 5.12 7.46 7.15
CA SER A 83 5.21 6.92 8.52
C SER A 83 4.52 7.83 9.52
N HIS A 84 3.94 7.25 10.57
CA HIS A 84 3.51 7.95 11.76
C HIS A 84 4.53 7.67 12.87
N GLY A 85 5.39 8.64 13.17
CA GLY A 85 6.62 8.39 13.93
C GLY A 85 7.50 7.37 13.18
N ASP A 86 7.94 6.33 13.88
CA ASP A 86 8.75 5.25 13.31
C ASP A 86 7.93 4.14 12.64
N ALA A 87 6.60 4.20 12.70
CA ALA A 87 5.73 3.16 12.17
C ALA A 87 5.29 3.47 10.72
N PRO A 88 5.56 2.59 9.74
CA PRO A 88 5.01 2.73 8.39
C PRO A 88 3.48 2.69 8.40
N VAL A 89 2.86 3.62 7.69
CA VAL A 89 1.39 3.74 7.59
C VAL A 89 0.88 3.76 6.14
N ALA A 90 1.77 3.97 5.17
CA ALA A 90 1.49 3.85 3.75
C ALA A 90 2.66 3.14 3.05
N VAL A 91 2.37 2.08 2.29
CA VAL A 91 3.38 1.29 1.58
C VAL A 91 2.97 0.97 0.16
N ARG A 92 3.95 0.72 -0.71
CA ARG A 92 3.76 0.34 -2.11
C ARG A 92 4.66 -0.83 -2.51
N GLN A 93 4.13 -1.77 -3.29
CA GLN A 93 4.88 -2.84 -3.92
C GLN A 93 4.32 -3.12 -5.31
N GLY A 94 5.03 -2.69 -6.35
CA GLY A 94 4.55 -2.77 -7.73
C GLY A 94 3.19 -2.08 -7.89
N GLY A 95 2.18 -2.82 -8.37
CA GLY A 95 0.81 -2.33 -8.55
C GLY A 95 -0.03 -2.19 -7.27
N ILE A 96 0.51 -2.54 -6.11
CA ILE A 96 -0.21 -2.58 -4.84
C ILE A 96 0.17 -1.36 -4.00
N MET A 97 -0.81 -0.57 -3.56
CA MET A 97 -0.65 0.43 -2.52
C MET A 97 -1.53 0.05 -1.33
N ALA A 98 -1.00 0.15 -0.11
CA ALA A 98 -1.76 -0.19 1.09
C ALA A 98 -1.53 0.81 2.22
N LEU A 99 -2.61 1.18 2.90
CA LEU A 99 -2.64 2.18 3.97
C LEU A 99 -3.20 1.58 5.26
N SER A 100 -2.66 1.96 6.41
CA SER A 100 -3.20 1.58 7.72
C SER A 100 -4.38 2.45 8.16
N PHE A 101 -4.62 3.57 7.48
CA PHE A 101 -5.65 4.57 7.79
C PHE A 101 -6.68 4.68 6.66
N HIS A 102 -7.68 5.53 6.90
CA HIS A 102 -8.83 5.77 6.04
C HIS A 102 -8.79 7.18 5.41
N PRO A 103 -8.10 7.37 4.27
CA PRO A 103 -8.11 8.66 3.57
C PRO A 103 -9.52 9.05 3.10
N GLU A 104 -10.41 8.08 2.84
CA GLU A 104 -11.77 8.28 2.35
C GLU A 104 -12.68 8.99 3.36
N ILE A 105 -12.41 8.86 4.66
CA ILE A 105 -13.27 9.44 5.72
C ILE A 105 -13.18 10.96 5.75
N VAL A 106 -12.02 11.50 5.35
CA VAL A 106 -11.73 12.94 5.36
C VAL A 106 -11.68 13.56 3.98
N GLY A 107 -12.02 12.79 2.94
CA GLY A 107 -11.97 13.22 1.55
C GLY A 107 -10.55 13.44 1.02
N GLU A 108 -9.55 12.77 1.59
CA GLU A 108 -8.16 12.86 1.15
C GLU A 108 -7.94 11.99 -0.09
N ASP A 109 -7.83 12.60 -1.27
CA ASP A 109 -7.74 11.90 -2.54
C ASP A 109 -6.33 11.89 -3.14
N ARG A 110 -5.37 12.62 -2.57
CA ARG A 110 -4.02 12.78 -3.15
C ARG A 110 -3.27 11.46 -3.26
N LEU A 111 -3.41 10.56 -2.28
CA LEU A 111 -2.82 9.21 -2.36
C LEU A 111 -3.48 8.33 -3.42
N HIS A 112 -4.79 8.48 -3.65
CA HIS A 112 -5.46 7.79 -4.75
C HIS A 112 -4.94 8.27 -6.09
N ARG A 113 -4.79 9.59 -6.27
CA ARG A 113 -4.22 10.19 -7.49
C ARG A 113 -2.78 9.73 -7.71
N LEU A 114 -1.94 9.80 -6.68
CA LEU A 114 -0.56 9.31 -6.70
C LEU A 114 -0.47 7.85 -7.16
N TRP A 115 -1.32 6.98 -6.62
CA TRP A 115 -1.38 5.59 -7.05
C TRP A 115 -1.80 5.45 -8.52
N LEU A 116 -2.90 6.10 -8.92
CA LEU A 116 -3.41 6.02 -10.30
C LEU A 116 -2.39 6.52 -11.32
N ASP A 117 -1.67 7.59 -11.02
CA ASP A 117 -0.63 8.13 -11.89
C ASP A 117 0.54 7.14 -12.01
N SER A 118 0.97 6.53 -10.89
CA SER A 118 2.00 5.46 -10.94
C SER A 118 1.57 4.26 -11.79
N MET A 119 0.28 3.91 -11.82
CA MET A 119 -0.26 2.81 -12.63
C MET A 119 -0.32 3.16 -14.11
N ARG A 120 -0.63 4.41 -14.45
CA ARG A 120 -0.60 4.91 -15.83
C ARG A 120 0.82 4.85 -16.37
N GLU A 121 1.79 5.36 -15.62
CA GLU A 121 3.19 5.34 -16.02
C GLU A 121 3.73 3.90 -16.22
N ALA A 122 3.39 2.99 -15.31
CA ALA A 122 3.77 1.57 -15.45
C ALA A 122 3.21 0.97 -16.74
N THR A 123 1.94 1.24 -17.04
CA THR A 123 1.28 0.80 -18.28
C THR A 123 1.97 1.36 -19.53
N THR A 124 2.34 2.64 -19.52
CA THR A 124 3.06 3.28 -20.62
C THR A 124 4.43 2.63 -20.83
N ARG A 125 5.20 2.39 -19.76
CA ARG A 125 6.51 1.74 -19.82
C ARG A 125 6.43 0.31 -20.38
N GLU A 126 5.41 -0.44 -19.98
CA GLU A 126 5.16 -1.79 -20.53
C GLU A 126 4.83 -1.75 -22.02
N ALA A 127 3.96 -0.82 -22.46
CA ALA A 127 3.60 -0.65 -23.86
C ALA A 127 4.82 -0.29 -24.72
N THR A 128 5.63 0.69 -24.31
CA THR A 128 6.84 1.09 -25.03
C THR A 128 7.86 -0.04 -25.13
N THR A 129 8.01 -0.84 -24.07
CA THR A 129 8.93 -1.98 -24.05
C THR A 129 8.47 -3.06 -25.05
N ARG A 130 7.17 -3.40 -25.06
CA ARG A 130 6.61 -4.38 -26.00
C ARG A 130 6.75 -3.94 -27.45
N GLU A 131 6.54 -2.65 -27.74
CA GLU A 131 6.73 -2.10 -29.09
C GLU A 131 8.19 -2.17 -29.54
N ALA A 132 9.14 -1.87 -28.65
CA ALA A 132 10.57 -1.95 -28.95
C ALA A 132 11.01 -3.39 -29.26
N THR A 133 10.62 -4.36 -28.41
CA THR A 133 10.96 -5.77 -28.63
C THR A 133 10.34 -6.33 -29.92
N THR A 134 9.13 -5.87 -30.28
CA THR A 134 8.46 -6.31 -31.52
C THR A 134 9.19 -5.78 -32.76
N ARG A 135 9.65 -4.53 -32.73
CA ARG A 135 10.41 -3.92 -33.83
C ARG A 135 11.79 -4.56 -34.01
N GLU A 136 12.47 -4.91 -32.93
CA GLU A 136 13.77 -5.60 -32.98
C GLU A 136 13.64 -7.02 -33.56
N ALA A 137 12.61 -7.78 -33.16
CA ALA A 137 12.34 -9.10 -33.72
C ALA A 137 12.07 -9.05 -35.23
N GLN A 138 11.26 -8.09 -35.69
CA GLN A 138 10.95 -7.90 -37.12
C GLN A 138 12.18 -7.48 -37.95
N LYS A 139 13.15 -6.81 -37.35
CA LYS A 139 14.39 -6.40 -38.03
C LYS A 139 15.41 -7.54 -38.12
N ALA A 140 15.33 -8.55 -37.25
CA ALA A 140 16.24 -9.70 -37.24
C ALA A 140 15.83 -10.80 -38.23
N GLU A 141 14.61 -10.77 -38.77
CA GLU A 141 14.08 -11.71 -39.77
C GLU A 141 14.27 -11.23 -41.23
N LEU A 142 14.93 -10.08 -41.44
CA LEU A 142 15.27 -9.48 -42.74
C LEU A 142 16.78 -9.49 -42.97
#